data_AF-A0A6A6TGC1-F1
#
_entry.id   AF-A0A6A6TGC1-F1
#
_cell.length_a   1.000
_cell.length_b   1.000
_cell.length_c   1.000
_cell.angle_alpha   90.00
_cell.angle_beta   90.00
_cell.angle_gamma   90.00
#
_symmetry.space_group_name_H-M   'P 1'
#
loop_
_entity.id
_entity.type
_entity.pdbx_description
1 polymer ?
#
loop_
_entity_poly.entity_id
_entity_poly.type
_entity_poly.pdbx_seq_one_letter_code
_entity_poly.pdbx_strand_id
1 'polypeptide(L)'
;MATKEPRVEPQNHLKMEIEEGVPFHLVVIHGFVDTLSARSQTVNFWRTRFPHACAITDFPFFDDDVELSLNHAGLVQRAQCLLATANKDRMPFETKHTCLPIVFLCHDLGGYLLQQALVLASKHQDYRRLANETAVIVICNGYTGGRDVASFQHQIEKLVESTPNKLLPLSNLFEVLSIVLTDIHWKFLGMAKNFSVVRVNRKQDADVLEIDVELTLHSCTQFHLDSPKLAGNLWEFGSGDKATEKLYDLMKQAVRKMTQDDSKDMRLLLHMLSAIDVCDHLVNLSPPHQNFLEWLHEHRAYLEWRTSEYTVPDILYFCGSVSSENSVTAC
;
A
#
# COMPACT_ATOMS: atom_id res chain seq x y z
N MET A 1 -43.61 26.84 -55.13
CA MET A 1 -43.42 26.91 -53.67
C MET A 1 -42.70 25.65 -53.25
N ALA A 2 -41.39 25.70 -53.09
CA ALA A 2 -40.57 24.58 -52.67
C ALA A 2 -40.30 24.70 -51.17
N THR A 3 -40.81 23.76 -50.39
CA THR A 3 -40.59 23.62 -48.95
C THR A 3 -39.14 23.21 -48.71
N LYS A 4 -38.33 24.11 -48.15
CA LYS A 4 -36.99 23.82 -47.63
C LYS A 4 -37.14 22.95 -46.39
N GLU A 5 -36.69 21.72 -46.46
CA GLU A 5 -36.54 20.86 -45.27
C GLU A 5 -35.47 21.43 -44.32
N PRO A 6 -35.72 21.43 -43.00
CA PRO A 6 -34.75 21.89 -42.02
C PRO A 6 -33.56 20.94 -41.97
N ARG A 7 -32.38 21.51 -42.20
CA ARG A 7 -31.09 20.83 -42.09
C ARG A 7 -30.87 20.47 -40.61
N VAL A 8 -31.05 19.20 -40.27
CA VAL A 8 -30.72 18.67 -38.95
C VAL A 8 -29.20 18.68 -38.82
N GLU A 9 -28.68 19.58 -37.99
CA GLU A 9 -27.27 19.54 -37.61
C GLU A 9 -26.99 18.20 -36.92
N PRO A 10 -25.91 17.49 -37.28
CA PRO A 10 -25.55 16.28 -36.59
C PRO A 10 -25.29 16.65 -35.14
N GLN A 11 -26.16 16.17 -34.25
CA GLN A 11 -25.93 16.22 -32.82
C GLN A 11 -24.52 15.70 -32.61
N ASN A 12 -23.66 16.56 -32.05
CA ASN A 12 -22.39 16.15 -31.47
C ASN A 12 -22.71 14.95 -30.59
N HIS A 13 -22.44 13.75 -31.10
CA HIS A 13 -22.22 12.60 -30.28
C HIS A 13 -21.16 13.07 -29.30
N LEU A 14 -21.59 13.35 -28.06
CA LEU A 14 -20.72 13.27 -26.92
C LEU A 14 -20.03 11.92 -27.11
N LYS A 15 -18.77 11.98 -27.55
CA LYS A 15 -17.79 11.02 -27.09
C LYS A 15 -17.84 11.18 -25.58
N MET A 16 -18.75 10.45 -24.94
CA MET A 16 -18.42 9.74 -23.73
C MET A 16 -17.20 8.92 -24.13
N GLU A 17 -16.03 9.55 -24.07
CA GLU A 17 -14.82 8.86 -23.69
C GLU A 17 -15.19 8.25 -22.36
N ILE A 18 -15.65 7.01 -22.43
CA ILE A 18 -15.63 6.12 -21.28
C ILE A 18 -14.14 6.13 -20.95
N GLU A 19 -13.73 6.96 -19.99
CA GLU A 19 -12.47 6.77 -19.29
C GLU A 19 -12.62 5.37 -18.68
N GLU A 20 -12.32 4.33 -19.45
CA GLU A 20 -12.27 2.97 -18.95
C GLU A 20 -11.19 2.98 -17.88
N GLY A 21 -11.63 3.03 -16.63
CA GLY A 21 -10.75 2.99 -15.50
C GLY A 21 -9.94 1.70 -15.55
N VAL A 22 -8.64 1.83 -15.32
CA VAL A 22 -7.75 0.67 -15.19
C VAL A 22 -8.29 -0.23 -14.06
N PRO A 23 -8.55 -1.52 -14.32
CA PRO A 23 -9.02 -2.43 -13.28
C PRO A 23 -7.96 -2.55 -12.19
N PHE A 24 -8.40 -2.55 -10.92
CA PHE A 24 -7.51 -2.74 -9.77
C PHE A 24 -8.27 -3.36 -8.60
N HIS A 25 -7.54 -3.78 -7.57
CA HIS A 25 -8.08 -4.31 -6.33
C HIS A 25 -7.86 -3.30 -5.20
N LEU A 26 -8.95 -2.90 -4.53
CA LEU A 26 -8.88 -2.07 -3.32
C LEU A 26 -9.02 -2.97 -2.08
N VAL A 27 -8.08 -2.89 -1.16
CA VAL A 27 -8.15 -3.57 0.13
C VAL A 27 -8.26 -2.52 1.23
N VAL A 28 -9.42 -2.46 1.87
CA VAL A 28 -9.71 -1.56 2.99
C VAL A 28 -9.46 -2.31 4.30
N ILE A 29 -8.47 -1.85 5.06
CA ILE A 29 -8.04 -2.48 6.32
C ILE A 29 -8.39 -1.54 7.45
N HIS A 30 -9.38 -1.94 8.23
CA HIS A 30 -9.90 -1.14 9.32
C HIS A 30 -9.01 -1.17 10.56
N GLY A 31 -9.15 -0.13 11.37
CA GLY A 31 -8.56 -0.02 12.69
C GLY A 31 -9.33 -0.82 13.73
N PHE A 32 -8.83 -0.84 14.95
CA PHE A 32 -9.47 -1.58 16.04
C PHE A 32 -10.72 -0.88 16.58
N VAL A 33 -10.80 0.46 16.50
CA VAL A 33 -11.96 1.26 16.95
C VAL A 33 -13.11 1.30 15.94
N ASP A 34 -12.92 0.71 14.75
CA ASP A 34 -13.86 0.90 13.65
C ASP A 34 -15.14 0.09 13.87
N THR A 35 -16.22 0.81 14.21
CA THR A 35 -17.55 0.21 14.33
C THR A 35 -18.01 -0.37 12.98
N LEU A 36 -18.89 -1.38 13.02
CA LEU A 36 -19.47 -1.98 11.80
C LEU A 36 -20.13 -0.93 10.88
N SER A 37 -20.75 0.10 11.46
CA SER A 37 -21.37 1.19 10.70
C SER A 37 -20.31 2.02 9.96
N ALA A 38 -19.23 2.42 10.64
CA ALA A 38 -18.14 3.17 10.03
C ALA A 38 -17.43 2.37 8.91
N ARG A 39 -17.22 1.06 9.13
CA ARG A 39 -16.70 0.13 8.11
C ARG A 39 -17.57 0.14 6.87
N SER A 40 -18.87 -0.13 7.05
CA SER A 40 -19.85 -0.17 5.96
C SER A 40 -19.93 1.14 5.18
N GLN A 41 -19.93 2.29 5.88
CA GLN A 41 -19.94 3.60 5.25
C GLN A 41 -18.69 3.84 4.39
N THR A 42 -17.51 3.50 4.93
CA THR A 42 -16.23 3.64 4.23
C THR A 42 -16.19 2.82 2.95
N VAL A 43 -16.54 1.53 3.05
CA VAL A 43 -16.53 0.62 1.90
C VAL A 43 -17.53 1.06 0.84
N ASN A 44 -18.74 1.47 1.25
CA ASN A 44 -19.74 1.97 0.31
C ASN A 44 -19.29 3.25 -0.40
N PHE A 45 -18.67 4.18 0.33
CA PHE A 45 -18.10 5.39 -0.25
C PHE A 45 -17.09 5.05 -1.36
N TRP A 46 -16.10 4.21 -1.05
CA TRP A 46 -15.06 3.86 -2.01
C TRP A 46 -15.56 3.00 -3.16
N ARG A 47 -16.56 2.15 -2.94
CA ARG A 47 -17.25 1.40 -4.00
C ARG A 47 -17.94 2.33 -4.99
N THR A 48 -18.62 3.36 -4.51
CA THR A 48 -19.22 4.38 -5.37
C THR A 48 -18.16 5.20 -6.11
N ARG A 49 -17.04 5.53 -5.45
CA ARG A 49 -15.98 6.36 -6.03
C ARG A 49 -15.11 5.61 -7.05
N PHE A 50 -14.93 4.30 -6.86
CA PHE A 50 -14.16 3.42 -7.74
C PHE A 50 -15.03 2.32 -8.37
N PRO A 51 -15.94 2.67 -9.31
CA PRO A 51 -16.78 1.67 -9.98
C PRO A 51 -15.98 0.67 -10.83
N HIS A 52 -14.71 0.95 -11.12
CA HIS A 52 -13.80 0.08 -11.88
C HIS A 52 -12.89 -0.79 -10.99
N ALA A 53 -13.00 -0.68 -9.66
CA ALA A 53 -12.32 -1.63 -8.77
C ALA A 53 -12.96 -3.01 -8.98
N CYS A 54 -12.19 -3.96 -9.49
CA CYS A 54 -12.67 -5.31 -9.77
C CYS A 54 -13.07 -6.03 -8.47
N ALA A 55 -12.29 -5.80 -7.42
CA ALA A 55 -12.55 -6.29 -6.08
C ALA A 55 -12.39 -5.16 -5.07
N ILE A 56 -13.22 -5.18 -4.03
CA ILE A 56 -13.06 -4.38 -2.82
C ILE A 56 -13.12 -5.33 -1.64
N THR A 57 -11.97 -5.59 -1.02
CA THR A 57 -11.87 -6.39 0.20
C THR A 57 -12.05 -5.48 1.40
N ASP A 58 -13.06 -5.77 2.22
CA ASP A 58 -13.28 -5.17 3.53
C ASP A 58 -12.67 -6.11 4.59
N PHE A 59 -11.64 -5.65 5.28
CA PHE A 59 -10.94 -6.45 6.28
C PHE A 59 -10.91 -5.74 7.63
N PRO A 60 -11.63 -6.25 8.65
CA PRO A 60 -11.60 -5.66 9.97
C PRO A 60 -10.35 -6.06 10.75
N PHE A 61 -9.86 -5.21 11.65
CA PHE A 61 -8.71 -5.57 12.49
C PHE A 61 -9.05 -6.78 13.38
N PHE A 62 -10.19 -6.71 14.06
CA PHE A 62 -10.79 -7.81 14.80
C PHE A 62 -11.93 -8.44 14.02
N ASP A 63 -12.03 -9.76 14.11
CA ASP A 63 -13.28 -10.44 13.78
C ASP A 63 -14.17 -10.42 15.01
N ASP A 64 -15.47 -10.19 14.83
CA ASP A 64 -16.42 -10.22 15.95
C ASP A 64 -16.48 -11.63 16.60
N ASP A 65 -16.03 -12.66 15.86
CA ASP A 65 -16.06 -14.08 16.25
C ASP A 65 -14.70 -14.67 16.68
N VAL A 66 -13.59 -13.90 16.65
CA VAL A 66 -12.24 -14.44 16.90
C VAL A 66 -11.57 -13.72 18.05
N GLU A 67 -11.28 -14.47 19.13
CA GLU A 67 -10.37 -14.01 20.19
C GLU A 67 -8.95 -13.85 19.64
N LEU A 68 -8.64 -12.64 19.17
CA LEU A 68 -7.29 -12.33 18.72
C LEU A 68 -6.40 -12.12 19.95
N SER A 69 -5.32 -12.91 20.01
CA SER A 69 -4.24 -12.59 20.94
C SER A 69 -3.46 -11.37 20.44
N LEU A 70 -3.41 -10.29 21.23
CA LEU A 70 -2.68 -9.05 20.91
C LEU A 70 -1.15 -9.19 21.06
N ASN A 71 -0.63 -10.39 20.85
CA ASN A 71 0.79 -10.68 20.83
C ASN A 71 1.28 -10.82 19.36
N HIS A 72 2.58 -11.02 19.19
CA HIS A 72 3.17 -11.21 17.86
C HIS A 72 2.52 -12.37 17.08
N ALA A 73 2.23 -13.50 17.74
CA ALA A 73 1.65 -14.66 17.05
C ALA A 73 0.24 -14.40 16.53
N GLY A 74 -0.62 -13.74 17.32
CA GLY A 74 -1.96 -13.38 16.87
C GLY A 74 -1.95 -12.35 15.74
N LEU A 75 -1.06 -11.35 15.78
CA LEU A 75 -0.90 -10.41 14.66
C LEU A 75 -0.38 -11.08 13.40
N VAL A 76 0.57 -12.02 13.51
CA VAL A 76 1.02 -12.85 12.37
C VAL A 76 -0.14 -13.65 11.79
N GLN A 77 -0.94 -14.31 12.63
CA GLN A 77 -2.10 -15.08 12.18
C GLN A 77 -3.11 -14.19 11.45
N ARG A 78 -3.45 -13.02 12.03
CA ARG A 78 -4.39 -12.10 11.39
C ARG A 78 -3.85 -11.53 10.08
N ALA A 79 -2.55 -11.28 10.00
CA ALA A 79 -1.90 -10.86 8.77
C ALA A 79 -1.96 -11.95 7.68
N GLN A 80 -1.81 -13.23 8.05
CA GLN A 80 -2.03 -14.34 7.12
C GLN A 80 -3.48 -14.40 6.64
N CYS A 81 -4.46 -14.21 7.54
CA CYS A 81 -5.87 -14.11 7.17
C CYS A 81 -6.13 -12.97 6.18
N LEU A 82 -5.54 -11.78 6.42
CA LEU A 82 -5.62 -10.64 5.49
C LEU A 82 -5.10 -11.01 4.10
N LEU A 83 -3.91 -11.61 4.00
CA LEU A 83 -3.35 -12.02 2.72
C LEU A 83 -4.21 -13.08 2.02
N ALA A 84 -4.70 -14.07 2.77
CA ALA A 84 -5.56 -15.12 2.23
C ALA A 84 -6.89 -14.56 1.70
N THR A 85 -7.54 -13.67 2.45
CA THR A 85 -8.79 -13.01 2.03
C THR A 85 -8.57 -12.13 0.81
N ALA A 86 -7.54 -11.26 0.84
CA ALA A 86 -7.23 -10.41 -0.30
C ALA A 86 -6.93 -11.24 -1.56
N ASN A 87 -6.13 -12.30 -1.43
CA ASN A 87 -5.85 -13.20 -2.56
C ASN A 87 -7.14 -13.86 -3.08
N LYS A 88 -7.97 -14.40 -2.19
CA LYS A 88 -9.24 -15.05 -2.54
C LYS A 88 -10.18 -14.13 -3.32
N ASP A 89 -10.36 -12.90 -2.85
CA ASP A 89 -11.28 -11.93 -3.48
C ASP A 89 -10.78 -11.47 -4.85
N ARG A 90 -9.47 -11.51 -5.04
CA ARG A 90 -8.78 -11.08 -6.25
C ARG A 90 -8.78 -12.15 -7.35
N MET A 91 -8.67 -13.42 -6.98
CA MET A 91 -8.56 -14.56 -7.90
C MET A 91 -9.57 -14.59 -9.06
N PRO A 92 -10.87 -14.25 -8.88
CA PRO A 92 -11.83 -14.26 -9.99
C PRO A 92 -11.52 -13.29 -11.14
N PHE A 93 -10.69 -12.28 -10.88
CA PHE A 93 -10.37 -11.21 -11.81
C PHE A 93 -8.94 -11.34 -12.38
N GLU A 94 -8.13 -12.24 -11.83
CA GLU A 94 -6.81 -12.52 -12.37
C GLU A 94 -6.93 -13.38 -13.64
N THR A 95 -6.58 -12.80 -14.78
CA THR A 95 -6.26 -13.59 -15.97
C THR A 95 -4.78 -13.92 -15.99
N LYS A 96 -4.37 -14.98 -16.73
CA LYS A 96 -2.96 -15.40 -16.85
C LYS A 96 -2.00 -14.28 -17.29
N HIS A 97 -2.50 -13.22 -17.92
CA HIS A 97 -1.68 -12.19 -18.55
C HIS A 97 -1.81 -10.79 -17.94
N THR A 98 -2.65 -10.60 -16.92
CA THR A 98 -2.91 -9.26 -16.38
C THR A 98 -2.35 -9.10 -14.97
N CYS A 99 -1.42 -8.16 -14.81
CA CYS A 99 -1.06 -7.60 -13.52
C CYS A 99 -2.23 -6.75 -13.04
N LEU A 100 -2.87 -7.10 -11.92
CA LEU A 100 -3.96 -6.30 -11.36
C LEU A 100 -3.38 -5.43 -10.22
N PRO A 101 -3.24 -4.10 -10.34
CA PRO A 101 -2.69 -3.30 -9.26
C PRO A 101 -3.49 -3.44 -7.96
N ILE A 102 -2.83 -3.32 -6.82
CA ILE A 102 -3.45 -3.36 -5.49
C ILE A 102 -3.25 -2.02 -4.79
N VAL A 103 -4.33 -1.49 -4.27
CA VAL A 103 -4.30 -0.33 -3.38
C VAL A 103 -4.69 -0.79 -1.99
N PHE A 104 -3.84 -0.54 -1.02
CA PHE A 104 -4.19 -0.73 0.39
C PHE A 104 -4.59 0.60 1.01
N LEU A 105 -5.75 0.63 1.64
CA LEU A 105 -6.23 1.76 2.43
C LEU A 105 -6.42 1.30 3.87
N CYS A 106 -5.56 1.78 4.76
CA CYS A 106 -5.48 1.36 6.15
C CYS A 106 -5.92 2.46 7.09
N HIS A 107 -6.56 2.07 8.20
CA HIS A 107 -6.83 2.95 9.33
C HIS A 107 -6.07 2.44 10.56
N ASP A 108 -5.44 3.36 11.29
CA ASP A 108 -4.94 3.12 12.65
C ASP A 108 -4.01 1.87 12.71
N LEU A 109 -4.21 0.96 13.66
CA LEU A 109 -3.49 -0.31 13.79
C LEU A 109 -3.62 -1.22 12.56
N GLY A 110 -4.62 -1.02 11.69
CA GLY A 110 -4.73 -1.71 10.41
C GLY A 110 -3.49 -1.48 9.51
N GLY A 111 -2.82 -0.34 9.66
CA GLY A 111 -1.54 -0.08 8.97
C GLY A 111 -0.42 -1.01 9.43
N TYR A 112 -0.32 -1.32 10.72
CA TYR A 112 0.66 -2.26 11.25
C TYR A 112 0.34 -3.70 10.87
N LEU A 113 -0.95 -4.05 10.84
CA LEU A 113 -1.39 -5.35 10.35
C LEU A 113 -0.96 -5.57 8.89
N LEU A 114 -1.12 -4.53 8.04
CA LEU A 114 -0.63 -4.58 6.67
C LEU A 114 0.90 -4.68 6.61
N GLN A 115 1.63 -3.92 7.42
CA GLN A 115 3.10 -4.01 7.46
C GLN A 115 3.55 -5.44 7.77
N GLN A 116 2.95 -6.08 8.78
CA GLN A 116 3.21 -7.49 9.10
C GLN A 116 2.81 -8.41 7.93
N ALA A 117 1.69 -8.16 7.26
CA ALA A 117 1.26 -8.93 6.10
C ALA A 117 2.24 -8.81 4.92
N LEU A 118 2.77 -7.63 4.64
CA LEU A 118 3.75 -7.42 3.57
C LEU A 118 5.10 -8.06 3.91
N VAL A 119 5.53 -8.00 5.19
CA VAL A 119 6.70 -8.75 5.66
C VAL A 119 6.51 -10.25 5.42
N LEU A 120 5.34 -10.81 5.73
CA LEU A 120 5.03 -12.22 5.42
C LEU A 120 5.01 -12.48 3.91
N ALA A 121 4.38 -11.60 3.12
CA ALA A 121 4.27 -11.75 1.68
C ALA A 121 5.63 -11.75 0.97
N SER A 122 6.62 -11.01 1.47
CA SER A 122 7.99 -11.06 0.92
C SER A 122 8.66 -12.43 1.11
N LYS A 123 8.32 -13.12 2.22
CA LYS A 123 8.91 -14.41 2.62
C LYS A 123 8.17 -15.61 2.03
N HIS A 124 6.85 -15.52 1.85
CA HIS A 124 6.00 -16.61 1.38
C HIS A 124 5.64 -16.45 -0.11
N GLN A 125 6.02 -17.44 -0.93
CA GLN A 125 5.81 -17.42 -2.38
C GLN A 125 4.33 -17.24 -2.77
N ASP A 126 3.41 -17.82 -2.00
CA ASP A 126 1.97 -17.76 -2.24
C ASP A 126 1.39 -16.34 -2.21
N TYR A 127 2.03 -15.43 -1.47
CA TYR A 127 1.56 -14.05 -1.28
C TYR A 127 2.48 -13.00 -1.89
N ARG A 128 3.64 -13.41 -2.44
CA ARG A 128 4.64 -12.51 -3.01
C ARG A 128 4.05 -11.59 -4.10
N ARG A 129 3.08 -12.10 -4.86
CA ARG A 129 2.35 -11.30 -5.86
C ARG A 129 1.66 -10.10 -5.25
N LEU A 130 0.99 -10.25 -4.10
CA LEU A 130 0.30 -9.14 -3.45
C LEU A 130 1.27 -7.99 -3.12
N ALA A 131 2.46 -8.31 -2.62
CA ALA A 131 3.50 -7.32 -2.35
C ALA A 131 4.01 -6.66 -3.66
N ASN A 132 4.32 -7.46 -4.68
CA ASN A 132 4.84 -6.96 -5.96
C ASN A 132 3.82 -6.13 -6.75
N GLU A 133 2.54 -6.41 -6.57
CA GLU A 133 1.44 -5.78 -7.29
C GLU A 133 0.81 -4.63 -6.49
N THR A 134 1.40 -4.27 -5.34
CA THR A 134 1.01 -3.10 -4.56
C THR A 134 1.40 -1.80 -5.27
N ALA A 135 0.41 -1.04 -5.72
CA ALA A 135 0.60 0.28 -6.33
C ALA A 135 0.87 1.36 -5.28
N VAL A 136 0.06 1.37 -4.22
CA VAL A 136 0.15 2.35 -3.13
C VAL A 136 -0.46 1.81 -1.85
N ILE A 137 0.15 2.20 -0.73
CA ILE A 137 -0.31 1.97 0.62
C ILE A 137 -0.68 3.32 1.23
N VAL A 138 -1.93 3.46 1.66
CA VAL A 138 -2.42 4.65 2.34
C VAL A 138 -2.67 4.29 3.80
N ILE A 139 -2.08 5.01 4.75
CA ILE A 139 -2.26 4.79 6.18
C ILE A 139 -2.84 6.05 6.81
N CYS A 140 -4.11 5.99 7.17
CA CYS A 140 -4.82 7.05 7.90
C CYS A 140 -4.68 6.85 9.40
N ASN A 141 -4.36 7.90 10.16
CA ASN A 141 -4.13 7.84 11.61
C ASN A 141 -3.08 6.80 12.03
N GLY A 142 -2.06 6.56 11.20
CA GLY A 142 -1.02 5.60 11.52
C GLY A 142 -0.07 6.13 12.59
N TYR A 143 0.15 5.37 13.66
CA TYR A 143 1.21 5.69 14.63
C TYR A 143 2.59 5.64 13.94
N THR A 144 3.36 6.72 14.02
CA THR A 144 4.73 6.80 13.47
C THR A 144 5.74 6.75 14.62
N GLY A 145 6.06 5.53 15.06
CA GLY A 145 7.21 5.17 15.89
C GLY A 145 7.81 6.29 16.76
N GLY A 146 7.09 6.71 17.81
CA GLY A 146 7.63 7.53 18.89
C GLY A 146 7.33 9.03 18.86
N ARG A 147 6.72 9.58 17.81
CA ARG A 147 6.42 11.04 17.78
C ARG A 147 5.16 11.44 18.54
N ASP A 148 4.23 10.51 18.77
CA ASP A 148 2.94 10.80 19.41
C ASP A 148 2.51 9.68 20.37
N VAL A 149 3.24 9.57 21.48
CA VAL A 149 2.97 8.59 22.55
C VAL A 149 1.57 8.79 23.12
N ALA A 150 1.07 10.02 23.20
CA ALA A 150 -0.25 10.33 23.75
C ALA A 150 -1.38 9.80 22.86
N SER A 151 -1.31 9.98 21.54
CA SER A 151 -2.30 9.41 20.61
C SER A 151 -2.29 7.88 20.65
N PHE A 152 -1.10 7.27 20.68
CA PHE A 152 -0.99 5.82 20.80
C PHE A 152 -1.55 5.31 22.14
N GLN A 153 -1.25 5.98 23.24
CA GLN A 153 -1.82 5.63 24.54
C GLN A 153 -3.35 5.74 24.53
N HIS A 154 -3.92 6.80 23.97
CA HIS A 154 -5.37 6.98 23.82
C HIS A 154 -6.02 5.88 22.98
N GLN A 155 -5.33 5.42 21.94
CA GLN A 155 -5.75 4.25 21.16
C GLN A 155 -5.76 2.98 22.04
N ILE A 156 -4.69 2.72 22.80
CA ILE A 156 -4.65 1.55 23.70
C ILE A 156 -5.72 1.63 24.79
N GLU A 157 -6.02 2.82 25.33
CA GLU A 157 -7.09 3.02 26.30
C GLU A 157 -8.45 2.64 25.70
N LYS A 158 -8.78 3.15 24.51
CA LYS A 158 -9.99 2.75 23.78
C LYS A 158 -10.05 1.25 23.49
N LEU A 159 -8.91 0.62 23.22
CA LEU A 159 -8.82 -0.82 22.95
C LEU A 159 -9.20 -1.63 24.19
N VAL A 160 -8.74 -1.20 25.36
CA VAL A 160 -9.09 -1.86 26.62
C VAL A 160 -10.55 -1.63 26.98
N GLU A 161 -11.09 -0.44 26.72
CA GLU A 161 -12.51 -0.14 26.93
C GLU A 161 -13.42 -1.00 26.03
N SER A 162 -13.00 -1.26 24.79
CA SER A 162 -13.79 -2.03 23.83
C SER A 162 -13.68 -3.55 23.98
N THR A 163 -12.69 -4.04 24.73
CA THR A 163 -12.48 -5.48 24.89
C THR A 163 -13.29 -6.02 26.08
N PRO A 164 -14.30 -6.88 25.85
CA PRO A 164 -15.26 -7.30 26.90
C PRO A 164 -14.63 -8.14 28.01
N ASN A 165 -13.49 -8.78 27.73
CA ASN A 165 -12.71 -9.54 28.71
C ASN A 165 -11.51 -8.70 29.14
N LYS A 166 -11.36 -8.46 30.45
CA LYS A 166 -10.26 -7.72 31.09
C LYS A 166 -8.90 -8.41 30.85
N LEU A 167 -8.41 -8.32 29.62
CA LEU A 167 -7.14 -8.86 29.17
C LEU A 167 -6.01 -8.06 29.80
N LEU A 168 -5.31 -8.67 30.75
CA LEU A 168 -4.09 -8.16 31.39
C LEU A 168 -4.26 -6.75 32.02
N PRO A 169 -3.34 -6.34 32.91
CA PRO A 169 -3.22 -4.93 33.25
C PRO A 169 -2.91 -4.11 31.98
N LEU A 170 -3.57 -2.95 31.82
CA LEU A 170 -3.33 -1.96 30.74
C LEU A 170 -1.84 -1.74 30.44
N SER A 171 -1.04 -1.63 31.52
CA SER A 171 0.41 -1.45 31.45
C SER A 171 1.11 -2.57 30.67
N ASN A 172 0.69 -3.81 30.88
CA ASN A 172 1.31 -4.98 30.25
C ASN A 172 0.90 -5.08 28.78
N LEU A 173 -0.35 -4.73 28.46
CA LEU A 173 -0.82 -4.70 27.08
C LEU A 173 -0.09 -3.61 26.28
N PHE A 174 0.04 -2.41 26.85
CA PHE A 174 0.76 -1.31 26.22
C PHE A 174 2.22 -1.67 25.95
N GLU A 175 2.90 -2.24 26.94
CA GLU A 175 4.31 -2.64 26.80
C GLU A 175 4.48 -3.71 25.72
N VAL A 176 3.70 -4.80 25.79
CA VAL A 176 3.78 -5.89 24.81
C VAL A 176 3.45 -5.39 23.41
N LEU A 177 2.37 -4.63 23.25
CA LEU A 177 1.94 -4.16 21.94
C LEU A 177 2.93 -3.13 21.37
N SER A 178 3.46 -2.21 22.18
CA SER A 178 4.49 -1.25 21.74
C SER A 178 5.72 -1.97 21.19
N ILE A 179 6.20 -3.00 21.88
CA ILE A 179 7.36 -3.80 21.45
C ILE A 179 7.04 -4.50 20.12
N VAL A 180 5.89 -5.17 20.03
CA VAL A 180 5.50 -5.92 18.83
C VAL A 180 5.29 -5.01 17.63
N LEU A 181 4.58 -3.88 17.79
CA LEU A 181 4.38 -2.92 16.70
C LEU A 181 5.69 -2.29 16.25
N THR A 182 6.60 -1.99 17.18
CA THR A 182 7.93 -1.47 16.87
C THR A 182 8.74 -2.49 16.07
N ASP A 183 8.74 -3.75 16.47
CA ASP A 183 9.42 -4.84 15.75
C ASP A 183 8.84 -5.03 14.33
N ILE A 184 7.51 -5.03 14.18
CA ILE A 184 6.83 -5.07 12.87
C ILE A 184 7.29 -3.89 12.00
N HIS A 185 7.30 -2.68 12.57
CA HIS A 185 7.68 -1.47 11.86
C HIS A 185 9.13 -1.55 11.36
N TRP A 186 10.06 -1.96 12.20
CA TRP A 186 11.47 -2.11 11.81
C TRP A 186 11.67 -3.13 10.70
N LYS A 187 10.99 -4.28 10.78
CA LYS A 187 11.00 -5.28 9.71
C LYS A 187 10.46 -4.71 8.40
N PHE A 188 9.37 -3.96 8.46
CA PHE A 188 8.79 -3.30 7.28
C PHE A 188 9.70 -2.21 6.72
N LEU A 189 10.35 -1.39 7.55
CA LEU A 189 11.25 -0.33 7.11
C LEU A 189 12.36 -0.85 6.18
N GLY A 190 12.88 -2.06 6.44
CA GLY A 190 13.88 -2.70 5.57
C GLY A 190 13.41 -2.92 4.11
N MET A 191 12.10 -3.05 3.91
CA MET A 191 11.47 -3.26 2.59
C MET A 191 10.59 -2.10 2.13
N ALA A 192 10.36 -1.07 2.97
CA ALA A 192 9.45 0.04 2.72
C ALA A 192 9.78 0.80 1.43
N LYS A 193 11.06 0.83 1.04
CA LYS A 193 11.52 1.39 -0.24
C LYS A 193 10.83 0.78 -1.46
N ASN A 194 10.34 -0.44 -1.38
CA ASN A 194 9.67 -1.08 -2.51
C ASN A 194 8.22 -0.61 -2.69
N PHE A 195 7.71 0.25 -1.80
CA PHE A 195 6.31 0.64 -1.77
C PHE A 195 6.15 2.16 -1.82
N SER A 196 5.15 2.60 -2.57
CA SER A 196 4.63 3.96 -2.43
C SER A 196 3.75 4.02 -1.19
N VAL A 197 4.25 4.60 -0.11
CA VAL A 197 3.48 4.78 1.13
C VAL A 197 2.99 6.22 1.23
N VAL A 198 1.76 6.39 1.69
CA VAL A 198 1.09 7.67 1.88
C VAL A 198 0.56 7.66 3.31
N ARG A 199 0.99 8.59 4.14
CA ARG A 199 0.48 8.71 5.51
C ARG A 199 -0.47 9.91 5.59
N VAL A 200 -1.59 9.72 6.28
CA VAL A 200 -2.61 10.75 6.47
C VAL A 200 -2.78 10.90 7.97
N ASN A 201 -2.26 11.99 8.53
CA ASN A 201 -2.27 12.23 9.97
C ASN A 201 -2.95 13.56 10.30
N ARG A 202 -3.44 13.69 11.54
CA ARG A 202 -3.91 14.97 12.06
C ARG A 202 -2.75 15.69 12.74
N LYS A 203 -2.60 17.00 12.52
CA LYS A 203 -1.67 17.81 13.30
C LYS A 203 -2.37 18.25 14.59
N GLN A 204 -1.70 18.10 15.74
CA GLN A 204 -2.30 18.42 17.05
C GLN A 204 -2.47 19.94 17.27
N ASP A 205 -1.61 20.77 16.68
CA ASP A 205 -1.55 22.22 16.96
C ASP A 205 -2.40 23.11 16.05
N ALA A 206 -3.09 22.55 15.07
CA ALA A 206 -3.98 23.29 14.19
C ALA A 206 -5.22 22.45 13.93
N ASP A 207 -6.39 23.08 13.86
CA ASP A 207 -7.60 22.48 13.26
C ASP A 207 -7.45 22.20 11.74
N VAL A 208 -6.21 22.01 11.29
CA VAL A 208 -5.77 21.77 9.94
C VAL A 208 -5.28 20.33 9.87
N LEU A 209 -5.79 19.61 8.88
CA LEU A 209 -5.29 18.32 8.51
C LEU A 209 -4.01 18.46 7.69
N GLU A 210 -3.00 17.71 8.08
CA GLU A 210 -1.76 17.68 7.34
C GLU A 210 -1.58 16.27 6.80
N ILE A 211 -1.77 16.11 5.49
CA ILE A 211 -1.41 14.85 4.86
C ILE A 211 0.09 14.83 4.66
N ASP A 212 0.80 14.28 5.64
CA ASP A 212 2.22 14.01 5.51
C ASP A 212 2.45 12.81 4.58
N VAL A 213 2.48 13.07 3.27
CA VAL A 213 2.75 12.04 2.27
C VAL A 213 4.24 11.77 2.20
N GLU A 214 4.67 10.91 3.12
CA GLU A 214 5.99 10.31 3.12
C GLU A 214 6.05 9.18 2.07
N LEU A 215 6.27 9.56 0.81
CA LEU A 215 6.56 8.61 -0.26
C LEU A 215 7.95 8.03 -0.07
N THR A 216 8.01 6.77 0.35
CA THR A 216 9.25 6.00 0.45
C THR A 216 9.81 5.58 -0.92
N LEU A 217 9.87 6.47 -1.92
CA LEU A 217 10.94 6.48 -2.92
C LEU A 217 11.01 7.83 -3.68
N HIS A 218 12.17 8.50 -3.56
CA HIS A 218 12.71 9.60 -4.39
C HIS A 218 12.00 10.97 -4.44
N SER A 219 10.82 11.14 -3.85
CA SER A 219 10.31 12.47 -3.54
C SER A 219 9.27 12.39 -2.43
N CYS A 220 9.63 12.81 -1.22
CA CYS A 220 8.65 13.09 -0.19
C CYS A 220 7.84 14.31 -0.65
N THR A 221 6.57 14.12 -0.98
CA THR A 221 5.70 15.22 -1.39
C THR A 221 4.74 15.48 -0.25
N GLN A 222 5.12 16.29 0.73
CA GLN A 222 4.21 16.64 1.81
C GLN A 222 3.02 17.44 1.27
N PHE A 223 1.82 17.12 1.75
CA PHE A 223 0.58 17.69 1.26
C PHE A 223 -0.23 18.25 2.43
N HIS A 224 -0.13 19.55 2.67
CA HIS A 224 -1.03 20.22 3.62
C HIS A 224 -2.45 20.27 3.05
N LEU A 225 -3.46 19.93 3.86
CA LEU A 225 -4.86 19.92 3.45
C LEU A 225 -5.75 20.53 4.54
N ASP A 226 -6.11 21.79 4.34
CA ASP A 226 -7.12 22.44 5.17
C ASP A 226 -8.50 21.80 4.92
N SER A 227 -8.91 20.83 5.75
CA SER A 227 -10.29 20.37 5.82
C SER A 227 -10.85 20.44 7.25
N PRO A 228 -11.81 21.34 7.52
CA PRO A 228 -12.47 21.44 8.82
C PRO A 228 -13.46 20.31 9.10
N LYS A 229 -13.83 19.47 8.11
CA LYS A 229 -14.86 18.43 8.26
C LYS A 229 -14.34 17.11 8.82
N LEU A 230 -13.04 16.87 8.75
CA LEU A 230 -12.39 15.65 9.23
C LEU A 230 -11.91 15.78 10.69
N ALA A 231 -12.34 16.82 11.42
CA ALA A 231 -11.91 17.11 12.79
C ALA A 231 -12.39 16.07 13.84
N GLY A 232 -13.28 15.14 13.48
CA GLY A 232 -13.75 14.08 14.38
C GLY A 232 -13.10 12.72 14.14
N ASN A 233 -12.96 12.31 12.87
CA ASN A 233 -12.56 10.96 12.48
C ASN A 233 -11.97 10.95 11.06
N LEU A 234 -10.68 10.63 10.88
CA LEU A 234 -10.03 10.60 9.55
C LEU A 234 -10.50 9.46 8.66
N TRP A 235 -11.43 8.66 9.16
CA TRP A 235 -12.04 7.55 8.47
C TRP A 235 -13.44 7.87 7.90
N GLU A 236 -13.87 9.13 8.00
CA GLU A 236 -15.11 9.62 7.39
C GLU A 236 -14.83 10.29 6.05
N PHE A 237 -15.15 9.59 4.96
CA PHE A 237 -14.94 10.08 3.60
C PHE A 237 -16.22 10.72 3.04
N GLY A 238 -16.07 11.85 2.34
CA GLY A 238 -17.20 12.57 1.76
C GLY A 238 -16.86 13.17 0.40
N SER A 239 -17.82 13.11 -0.53
CA SER A 239 -17.64 13.71 -1.86
C SER A 239 -17.50 15.22 -1.75
N GLY A 240 -16.52 15.77 -2.46
CA GLY A 240 -16.19 17.19 -2.41
C GLY A 240 -15.37 17.62 -1.19
N ASP A 241 -15.03 16.71 -0.27
CA ASP A 241 -13.99 16.97 0.73
C ASP A 241 -12.61 16.99 0.05
N LYS A 242 -11.86 18.07 0.25
CA LYS A 242 -10.57 18.27 -0.43
C LYS A 242 -9.56 17.17 -0.15
N ALA A 243 -9.53 16.64 1.08
CA ALA A 243 -8.60 15.60 1.45
C ALA A 243 -9.01 14.25 0.85
N THR A 244 -10.29 13.92 0.91
CA THR A 244 -10.84 12.73 0.24
C THR A 244 -10.59 12.76 -1.28
N GLU A 245 -10.84 13.89 -1.94
CA GLU A 245 -10.63 14.00 -3.40
C GLU A 245 -9.15 13.86 -3.77
N LYS A 246 -8.25 14.45 -2.98
CA LYS A 246 -6.81 14.30 -3.21
C LYS A 246 -6.35 12.86 -3.03
N LEU A 247 -6.87 12.18 -2.01
CA LEU A 247 -6.56 10.77 -1.78
C LEU A 247 -7.05 9.91 -2.95
N TYR A 248 -8.27 10.16 -3.43
CA TYR A 248 -8.82 9.52 -4.63
C TYR A 248 -7.90 9.71 -5.85
N ASP A 249 -7.49 10.95 -6.11
CA ASP A 249 -6.60 11.27 -7.24
C ASP A 249 -5.24 10.58 -7.11
N LEU A 250 -4.67 10.54 -5.91
CA LEU A 250 -3.41 9.86 -5.64
C LEU A 250 -3.53 8.36 -5.94
N MET A 251 -4.56 7.69 -5.41
CA MET A 251 -4.80 6.28 -5.67
C MET A 251 -4.98 6.02 -7.17
N LYS A 252 -5.76 6.86 -7.87
CA LYS A 252 -5.97 6.75 -9.32
C LYS A 252 -4.66 6.91 -10.10
N GLN A 253 -3.81 7.87 -9.71
CA GLN A 253 -2.50 8.08 -10.33
C GLN A 253 -1.54 6.92 -10.07
N ALA A 254 -1.51 6.39 -8.85
CA ALA A 254 -0.65 5.25 -8.50
C ALA A 254 -1.01 4.01 -9.32
N VAL A 255 -2.31 3.71 -9.47
CA VAL A 255 -2.79 2.61 -10.31
C VAL A 255 -2.40 2.82 -11.77
N ARG A 256 -2.66 4.02 -12.33
CA ARG A 256 -2.29 4.36 -13.73
C ARG A 256 -0.79 4.22 -13.97
N LYS A 257 0.03 4.79 -13.07
CA LYS A 257 1.49 4.69 -13.14
C LYS A 257 1.93 3.23 -13.11
N MET A 258 1.37 2.42 -12.21
CA MET A 258 1.75 1.01 -12.12
C MET A 258 1.48 0.22 -13.41
N THR A 259 0.38 0.51 -14.10
CA THR A 259 0.00 -0.18 -15.34
C THR A 259 0.67 0.35 -16.61
N GLN A 260 1.06 1.62 -16.62
CA GLN A 260 1.78 2.22 -17.76
C GLN A 260 3.28 1.98 -17.69
N ASP A 261 3.80 1.69 -16.50
CA ASP A 261 5.22 1.57 -16.27
C ASP A 261 5.72 0.16 -16.61
N ASP A 262 6.43 0.08 -17.74
CA ASP A 262 7.19 -1.10 -18.19
C ASP A 262 8.26 -1.56 -17.17
N SER A 263 8.50 -0.80 -16.08
CA SER A 263 9.40 -1.14 -14.97
C SER A 263 8.95 -2.34 -14.12
N LYS A 264 7.92 -3.10 -14.50
CA LYS A 264 7.50 -4.30 -13.75
C LYS A 264 8.68 -5.23 -13.45
N ASP A 265 9.56 -5.42 -14.43
CA ASP A 265 10.74 -6.27 -14.30
C ASP A 265 11.80 -5.66 -13.37
N MET A 266 11.95 -4.33 -13.38
CA MET A 266 12.87 -3.61 -12.48
C MET A 266 12.37 -3.64 -11.03
N ARG A 267 11.07 -3.45 -10.81
CA ARG A 267 10.47 -3.56 -9.46
C ARG A 267 10.60 -4.98 -8.92
N LEU A 268 10.39 -5.99 -9.76
CA LEU A 268 10.63 -7.38 -9.41
C LEU A 268 12.10 -7.61 -9.04
N LEU A 269 13.03 -7.09 -9.83
CA LEU A 269 14.45 -7.17 -9.55
C LEU A 269 14.83 -6.49 -8.23
N LEU A 270 14.39 -5.25 -8.00
CA LEU A 270 14.61 -4.51 -6.76
C LEU A 270 14.05 -5.25 -5.54
N HIS A 271 12.86 -5.84 -5.69
CA HIS A 271 12.25 -6.65 -4.66
C HIS A 271 13.09 -7.90 -4.36
N MET A 272 13.53 -8.63 -5.39
CA MET A 272 14.44 -9.78 -5.23
C MET A 272 15.73 -9.37 -4.53
N LEU A 273 16.36 -8.26 -4.95
CA LEU A 273 17.56 -7.73 -4.32
C LEU A 273 17.34 -7.26 -2.88
N SER A 274 16.12 -6.85 -2.52
CA SER A 274 15.80 -6.46 -1.15
C SER A 274 15.51 -7.64 -0.21
N ALA A 275 15.20 -8.82 -0.76
CA ALA A 275 14.97 -10.04 0.00
C ALA A 275 16.28 -10.77 0.36
N ILE A 276 17.40 -10.31 -0.20
CA ILE A 276 18.76 -10.74 0.09
C ILE A 276 19.14 -10.24 1.49
N ASP A 277 19.28 -11.16 2.46
CA ASP A 277 19.60 -10.83 3.85
C ASP A 277 21.05 -10.34 3.96
N VAL A 278 21.20 -9.03 4.15
CA VAL A 278 22.50 -8.35 4.29
C VAL A 278 23.37 -8.99 5.37
N CYS A 279 22.78 -9.60 6.41
CA CYS A 279 23.49 -10.24 7.51
C CYS A 279 24.06 -11.62 7.17
N ASP A 280 23.52 -12.29 6.15
CA ASP A 280 23.98 -13.61 5.69
C ASP A 280 24.99 -13.53 4.54
N HIS A 281 25.34 -12.32 4.08
CA HIS A 281 26.31 -12.14 3.01
C HIS A 281 27.74 -11.98 3.51
N LEU A 282 28.65 -12.79 2.94
CA LEU A 282 30.09 -12.72 3.15
C LEU A 282 30.74 -11.41 2.65
N VAL A 283 29.96 -10.51 2.04
CA VAL A 283 30.44 -9.28 1.39
C VAL A 283 29.79 -8.08 2.08
N ASN A 284 30.62 -7.14 2.54
CA ASN A 284 30.15 -5.84 3.05
C ASN A 284 29.43 -5.09 1.93
N LEU A 285 28.11 -4.97 2.03
CA LEU A 285 27.30 -4.21 1.09
C LEU A 285 27.36 -2.72 1.44
N SER A 286 27.76 -1.90 0.46
CA SER A 286 27.64 -0.44 0.53
C SER A 286 26.28 0.01 -0.02
N PRO A 287 25.70 1.10 0.50
CA PRO A 287 24.47 1.66 -0.05
C PRO A 287 24.67 2.05 -1.54
N PRO A 288 23.65 1.86 -2.40
CA PRO A 288 23.76 2.19 -3.81
C PRO A 288 23.92 3.70 -4.02
N HIS A 289 24.70 4.09 -5.04
CA HIS A 289 24.81 5.49 -5.46
C HIS A 289 23.47 6.03 -5.98
N GLN A 290 23.23 7.33 -5.80
CA GLN A 290 22.15 8.03 -6.52
C GLN A 290 22.32 7.78 -8.03
N ASN A 291 21.24 7.37 -8.69
CA ASN A 291 21.16 7.05 -10.13
C ASN A 291 21.69 5.66 -10.55
N PHE A 292 22.07 4.79 -9.60
CA PHE A 292 22.48 3.40 -9.93
C PHE A 292 21.42 2.65 -10.77
N LEU A 293 20.15 2.89 -10.50
CA LEU A 293 19.04 2.22 -11.18
C LEU A 293 18.78 2.75 -12.59
N GLU A 294 19.06 4.03 -12.84
CA GLU A 294 18.84 4.64 -14.16
C GLU A 294 19.79 4.03 -15.20
N TRP A 295 21.06 3.87 -14.84
CA TRP A 295 22.03 3.20 -15.71
C TRP A 295 21.68 1.73 -15.95
N LEU A 296 21.10 1.04 -14.96
CA LEU A 296 20.75 -0.36 -15.10
C LEU A 296 19.65 -0.59 -16.15
N HIS A 297 18.69 0.33 -16.28
CA HIS A 297 17.63 0.26 -17.29
C HIS A 297 18.17 0.25 -18.72
N GLU A 298 19.32 0.90 -18.94
CA GLU A 298 19.97 1.00 -20.24
C GLU A 298 21.06 -0.07 -20.44
N HIS A 299 21.41 -0.79 -19.37
CA HIS A 299 22.51 -1.75 -19.42
C HIS A 299 22.15 -2.97 -20.26
N ARG A 300 22.97 -3.25 -21.27
CA ARG A 300 22.79 -4.34 -22.24
C ARG A 300 22.51 -5.68 -21.57
N ALA A 301 23.26 -6.03 -20.51
CA ALA A 301 23.09 -7.29 -19.80
C ALA A 301 21.70 -7.44 -19.13
N TYR A 302 21.15 -6.34 -18.61
CA TYR A 302 19.80 -6.33 -18.04
C TYR A 302 18.74 -6.47 -19.14
N LEU A 303 18.93 -5.77 -20.26
CA LEU A 303 18.04 -5.88 -21.42
C LEU A 303 18.05 -7.29 -22.01
N GLU A 304 19.23 -7.90 -22.19
CA GLU A 304 19.40 -9.27 -22.69
C GLU A 304 18.73 -10.28 -21.75
N TRP A 305 19.00 -10.19 -20.44
CA TRP A 305 18.34 -11.03 -19.42
C TRP A 305 16.82 -10.91 -19.48
N ARG A 306 16.30 -9.67 -19.50
CA ARG A 306 14.86 -9.37 -19.59
C ARG A 306 14.20 -9.97 -20.83
N THR A 307 14.90 -9.95 -21.96
CA THR A 307 14.38 -10.43 -23.26
C THR A 307 14.64 -11.91 -23.51
N SER A 308 15.43 -12.59 -22.67
CA SER A 308 15.74 -14.00 -22.87
C SER A 308 14.49 -14.87 -22.68
N GLU A 309 13.98 -15.42 -23.79
CA GLU A 309 12.89 -16.40 -23.77
C GLU A 309 13.42 -17.74 -23.24
N TYR A 310 13.38 -17.89 -21.91
CA TYR A 310 13.36 -19.13 -21.11
C TYR A 310 13.83 -20.42 -21.79
N THR A 311 15.06 -20.86 -21.47
CA THR A 311 15.33 -22.30 -21.34
C THR A 311 16.17 -22.67 -20.10
N VAL A 312 16.90 -21.72 -19.49
CA VAL A 312 17.55 -21.87 -18.18
C VAL A 312 17.50 -20.50 -17.49
N PRO A 313 17.28 -20.38 -16.16
CA PRO A 313 17.39 -19.09 -15.50
C PRO A 313 18.87 -18.68 -15.47
N ASP A 314 19.28 -17.88 -16.44
CA ASP A 314 20.57 -17.20 -16.39
C ASP A 314 20.54 -16.23 -15.19
N ILE A 315 21.46 -16.44 -14.26
CA ILE A 315 21.52 -15.65 -13.03
C ILE A 315 22.14 -14.31 -13.41
N LEU A 316 21.37 -13.23 -13.30
CA LEU A 316 21.89 -11.88 -13.48
C LEU A 316 22.78 -11.50 -12.28
N TYR A 317 24.10 -11.54 -12.46
CA TYR A 317 25.07 -11.15 -11.44
C TYR A 317 25.32 -9.63 -11.48
N PHE A 318 25.28 -9.00 -10.31
CA PHE A 318 25.67 -7.61 -10.10
C PHE A 318 27.02 -7.58 -9.38
N CYS A 319 28.10 -7.29 -10.12
CA CYS A 319 29.42 -7.15 -9.53
C CYS A 319 29.86 -5.69 -9.53
N GLY A 320 29.72 -5.02 -8.38
CA GLY A 320 30.35 -3.72 -8.18
C GLY A 320 31.87 -3.88 -8.06
N SER A 321 32.62 -3.34 -9.01
CA SER A 321 34.08 -3.23 -8.91
C SER A 321 34.44 -2.08 -7.99
N VAL A 322 35.30 -2.34 -6.99
CA VAL A 322 35.81 -1.32 -6.03
C VAL A 322 36.70 -0.28 -6.73
N SER A 323 37.11 -0.52 -7.99
CA SER A 323 38.10 0.30 -8.70
C SER A 323 37.67 0.79 -10.09
N SER A 324 36.43 0.54 -10.52
CA SER A 324 35.94 1.05 -11.80
C SER A 324 34.46 1.36 -11.72
N GLU A 325 34.13 2.62 -11.96
CA GLU A 325 32.77 3.08 -12.25
C GLU A 325 32.17 2.18 -13.34
N ASN A 326 31.09 1.46 -12.99
CA ASN A 326 30.13 0.84 -13.90
C ASN A 326 30.57 -0.43 -14.67
N SER A 327 30.66 -1.57 -13.98
CA SER A 327 30.66 -2.88 -14.64
C SER A 327 29.54 -3.77 -14.11
N VAL A 328 28.75 -4.38 -15.00
CA VAL A 328 27.85 -5.51 -14.71
C VAL A 328 28.22 -6.63 -15.67
N THR A 329 28.38 -7.84 -15.16
CA THR A 329 28.65 -9.04 -15.97
C THR A 329 27.44 -9.96 -15.86
N ALA A 330 26.68 -10.14 -16.95
CA ALA A 330 25.75 -11.26 -17.06
C ALA A 330 26.53 -12.49 -17.53
N CYS A 331 26.31 -13.61 -16.87
CA CYS A 331 26.74 -14.94 -17.30
C CYS A 331 25.50 -15.80 -17.50
#